data_AF-A0A7K3MCS0-F1
#
_entry.id   AF-A0A7K3MCS0-F1
#
_cell.length_a   1.000
_cell.length_b   1.000
_cell.length_c   1.000
_cell.angle_alpha   90.00
_cell.angle_beta   90.00
_cell.angle_gamma   90.00
#
_symmetry.space_group_name_H-M   'P 1'
#
loop_
_entity.id
_entity.type
_entity.pdbx_description
1 polymer ?
#
loop_
_entity_poly.entity_id
_entity_poly.type
_entity_poly.pdbx_seq_one_letter_code
_entity_poly.pdbx_strand_id
1 'polypeptide(L)'
;MAPYYEEIADAAGVEAALALGAAGVQVGTAYLLCPEATTSPVHRSALTGPQASHTAVTNVFSGRPARGIVNRAMRELGVLRADVPEFPLASPAMAALRAAAEAQGRGCGTPRRAGRLH
;
A
#
# COMPACT_ATOMS: atom_id res chain seq x y z
N MET A 1 -0.93 -23.16 -11.86
CA MET A 1 -0.46 -22.34 -10.73
C MET A 1 -0.79 -20.90 -11.08
N ALA A 2 -1.96 -20.41 -10.64
CA ALA A 2 -2.51 -19.16 -11.17
C ALA A 2 -1.75 -17.93 -10.63
N PRO A 3 -1.57 -16.87 -11.43
CA PRO A 3 -0.91 -15.62 -11.04
C PRO A 3 -1.84 -14.84 -10.13
N TYR A 4 -2.05 -15.33 -8.92
CA TYR A 4 -2.89 -14.65 -7.94
C TYR A 4 -2.12 -13.41 -7.43
N TYR A 5 -2.79 -12.25 -7.51
CA TYR A 5 -2.48 -10.94 -6.91
C TYR A 5 -1.67 -9.92 -7.73
N GLU A 6 -1.92 -9.83 -9.03
CA GLU A 6 -1.59 -8.63 -9.81
C GLU A 6 -2.70 -7.58 -9.70
N GLU A 7 -2.32 -6.30 -9.75
CA GLU A 7 -3.27 -5.20 -9.68
C GLU A 7 -3.82 -4.86 -11.06
N ILE A 8 -5.14 -4.63 -11.15
CA ILE A 8 -5.80 -4.10 -12.35
C ILE A 8 -5.75 -2.57 -12.26
N ALA A 9 -5.10 -1.92 -13.22
CA ALA A 9 -4.90 -0.47 -13.20
C ALA A 9 -5.24 0.24 -14.52
N ASP A 10 -5.47 -0.50 -15.60
CA ASP A 10 -5.76 0.03 -16.93
C ASP A 10 -6.78 -0.82 -17.69
N ALA A 11 -7.17 -0.37 -18.88
CA ALA A 11 -8.14 -1.06 -19.73
C ALA A 11 -7.67 -2.48 -20.10
N ALA A 12 -6.38 -2.69 -20.37
CA ALA A 12 -5.83 -4.00 -20.71
C ALA A 12 -6.00 -5.00 -19.56
N GLY A 13 -5.72 -4.59 -18.32
CA GLY A 13 -5.95 -5.42 -17.14
C GLY A 13 -7.43 -5.75 -16.92
N VAL A 14 -8.34 -4.80 -17.20
CA VAL A 14 -9.79 -5.04 -17.15
C VAL A 14 -10.21 -6.06 -18.20
N GLU A 15 -9.81 -5.87 -19.45
CA GLU A 15 -10.11 -6.78 -20.56
C GLU A 15 -9.59 -8.19 -20.28
N ALA A 16 -8.35 -8.32 -19.79
CA ALA A 16 -7.78 -9.61 -19.42
C ALA A 16 -8.59 -10.31 -18.32
N ALA A 17 -9.01 -9.58 -17.28
CA ALA A 17 -9.83 -10.16 -16.20
C ALA A 17 -11.21 -10.63 -16.70
N LEU A 18 -11.86 -9.82 -17.56
CA LEU A 18 -13.15 -10.19 -18.16
C LEU A 18 -13.01 -11.39 -19.11
N ALA A 19 -11.94 -11.44 -19.90
CA ALA A 19 -11.65 -12.58 -20.79
C ALA A 19 -11.43 -13.89 -20.01
N LEU A 20 -10.94 -13.81 -18.77
CA LEU A 20 -10.83 -14.94 -17.84
C LEU A 20 -12.17 -15.31 -17.16
N GLY A 21 -13.26 -14.63 -17.49
CA GLY A 21 -14.61 -14.92 -16.98
C GLY A 21 -15.00 -14.15 -15.72
N ALA A 22 -14.28 -13.09 -15.35
CA ALA A 22 -14.70 -12.22 -14.25
C ALA A 22 -16.03 -11.52 -14.60
N ALA A 23 -16.96 -11.47 -13.65
CA ALA A 23 -18.22 -10.70 -13.79
C ALA A 23 -18.01 -9.18 -13.61
N GLY A 24 -16.84 -8.78 -13.11
CA GLY A 24 -16.47 -7.41 -12.83
C GLY A 24 -15.09 -7.35 -12.17
N VAL A 25 -14.56 -6.15 -12.04
CA VAL A 25 -13.22 -5.89 -11.49
C VAL A 25 -13.31 -4.85 -10.39
N GLN A 26 -12.45 -4.98 -9.38
CA GLN A 26 -12.30 -3.98 -8.33
C GLN A 26 -10.91 -3.34 -8.46
N VAL A 27 -10.89 -2.04 -8.68
CA VAL A 27 -9.67 -1.25 -8.90
C VAL A 27 -9.42 -0.33 -7.71
N GLY A 28 -8.18 -0.31 -7.22
CA GLY A 28 -7.79 0.39 -5.99
C GLY A 28 -6.74 1.48 -6.23
N THR A 29 -5.48 1.10 -6.41
CA THR A 29 -4.33 2.03 -6.45
C THR A 29 -4.46 3.06 -7.58
N ALA A 30 -5.07 2.68 -8.71
CA ALA A 30 -5.30 3.59 -9.83
C ALA A 30 -6.13 4.83 -9.45
N TYR A 31 -7.05 4.71 -8.48
CA TYR A 31 -7.86 5.84 -8.00
C TYR A 31 -7.16 6.70 -6.95
N LEU A 32 -6.00 6.30 -6.41
CA LEU A 32 -5.34 7.03 -5.32
C LEU A 32 -4.77 8.39 -5.75
N LEU A 33 -4.64 8.64 -7.05
CA LEU A 33 -4.20 9.93 -7.60
C LEU A 33 -5.35 10.83 -8.09
N CYS A 34 -6.61 10.35 -8.11
CA CYS A 34 -7.77 11.15 -8.49
C CYS A 34 -7.95 12.36 -7.54
N PRO A 35 -8.43 13.52 -8.02
CA PRO A 35 -8.57 14.72 -7.19
C PRO A 35 -9.54 14.54 -6.00
N GLU A 36 -10.49 13.61 -6.10
CA GLU A 36 -11.45 13.26 -5.05
C GLU A 36 -10.82 12.45 -3.91
N ALA A 37 -9.66 11.83 -4.15
CA ALA A 37 -9.01 10.97 -3.17
C ALA A 37 -8.30 11.79 -2.08
N THR A 38 -8.58 11.45 -0.81
CA THR A 38 -7.94 12.02 0.39
C THR A 38 -6.52 11.48 0.65
N THR A 39 -5.89 10.92 -0.38
CA THR A 39 -4.51 10.42 -0.34
C THR A 39 -3.55 11.54 0.03
N SER A 40 -2.78 11.36 1.11
CA SER A 40 -1.87 12.39 1.61
C SER A 40 -0.81 12.78 0.57
N PRO A 41 -0.29 14.03 0.59
CA PRO A 41 0.74 14.47 -0.35
C PRO A 41 1.98 13.56 -0.37
N VAL A 42 2.39 13.09 0.82
CA VAL A 42 3.52 12.15 0.98
C VAL A 42 3.24 10.80 0.32
N HIS A 43 2.00 10.32 0.38
CA HIS A 43 1.62 9.07 -0.28
C HIS A 43 1.50 9.26 -1.80
N ARG A 44 0.91 10.36 -2.27
CA ARG A 44 0.85 10.71 -3.70
C ARG A 44 2.25 10.81 -4.32
N SER A 45 3.19 11.49 -3.65
CA SER A 45 4.58 11.59 -4.09
C SER A 45 5.27 10.22 -4.15
N ALA A 46 4.93 9.30 -3.25
CA ALA A 46 5.46 7.94 -3.29
C ALA A 46 4.89 7.12 -4.46
N LEU A 47 3.61 7.30 -4.79
CA LEU A 47 2.92 6.62 -5.88
C LEU A 47 3.42 7.06 -7.26
N THR A 48 3.84 8.32 -7.42
CA THR A 48 4.40 8.84 -8.68
C THR A 48 5.93 8.75 -8.75
N GLY A 49 6.58 8.35 -7.65
CA GLY A 49 8.03 8.26 -7.55
C GLY A 49 8.58 6.86 -7.84
N PRO A 50 9.91 6.71 -7.89
CA PRO A 50 10.56 5.42 -8.16
C PRO A 50 10.29 4.35 -7.09
N GLN A 51 9.77 4.73 -5.92
CA GLN A 51 9.42 3.79 -4.86
C GLN A 51 8.17 2.96 -5.18
N ALA A 52 7.30 3.42 -6.09
CA ALA A 52 6.01 2.79 -6.36
C ALA A 52 6.12 1.31 -6.79
N SER A 53 7.20 0.94 -7.50
CA SER A 53 7.48 -0.43 -7.93
C SER A 53 7.93 -1.36 -6.78
N HIS A 54 8.36 -0.79 -5.66
CA HIS A 54 8.89 -1.51 -4.51
C HIS A 54 7.84 -1.66 -3.41
N THR A 55 6.97 -2.66 -3.53
CA THR A 55 5.95 -2.99 -2.53
C THR A 55 6.22 -4.30 -1.81
N ALA A 56 5.80 -4.40 -0.55
CA ALA A 56 5.84 -5.62 0.24
C ALA A 56 4.60 -5.76 1.12
N VAL A 57 4.28 -7.00 1.51
CA VAL A 57 3.25 -7.28 2.50
C VAL A 57 3.82 -7.07 3.88
N THR A 58 3.17 -6.25 4.70
CA THR A 58 3.62 -5.92 6.06
C THR A 58 2.49 -5.91 7.08
N ASN A 59 2.79 -6.31 8.31
CA ASN A 59 1.85 -6.22 9.44
C ASN A 59 2.19 -5.10 10.43
N VAL A 60 3.36 -4.46 10.31
CA VAL A 60 3.91 -3.55 11.33
C VAL A 60 3.07 -2.29 11.59
N PHE A 61 2.20 -1.91 10.65
CA PHE A 61 1.35 -0.73 10.80
C PHE A 61 0.02 -0.99 11.49
N SER A 62 -0.48 -2.22 11.46
CA SER A 62 -1.87 -2.49 11.87
C SER A 62 -2.07 -3.80 12.63
N GLY A 63 -1.09 -4.71 12.64
CA GLY A 63 -1.22 -6.06 13.19
C GLY A 63 -1.72 -7.10 12.19
N ARG A 64 -2.19 -6.68 11.00
CA ARG A 64 -2.63 -7.58 9.92
C ARG A 64 -1.80 -7.36 8.65
N PRO A 65 -1.46 -8.43 7.90
CA PRO A 65 -0.77 -8.31 6.62
C PRO A 65 -1.53 -7.41 5.63
N ALA A 66 -0.86 -6.37 5.15
CA ALA A 66 -1.35 -5.47 4.10
C ALA A 66 -0.20 -5.08 3.18
N ARG A 67 -0.46 -4.94 1.87
CA ARG A 67 0.55 -4.51 0.90
C ARG A 67 0.72 -2.99 0.89
N GLY A 68 1.96 -2.53 0.83
CA GLY A 68 2.28 -1.12 0.64
C GLY A 68 3.70 -0.88 0.15
N ILE A 69 3.96 0.36 -0.25
CA ILE A 69 5.27 0.85 -0.72
C ILE A 69 6.28 0.81 0.42
N VAL A 70 7.36 0.06 0.21
CA VAL A 70 8.41 -0.17 1.22
C VAL A 70 8.97 1.17 1.72
N ASN A 71 8.80 1.43 3.01
CA ASN A 71 9.31 2.64 3.69
C ASN A 71 10.40 2.28 4.71
N ARG A 72 10.90 3.29 5.44
CA ARG A 72 11.97 3.11 6.42
C ARG A 72 11.52 2.23 7.60
N ALA A 73 10.31 2.41 8.12
CA ALA A 73 9.80 1.55 9.20
C ALA A 73 9.78 0.07 8.78
N MET A 74 9.35 -0.23 7.55
CA MET A 74 9.40 -1.61 7.02
C MET A 74 10.82 -2.15 6.84
N ARG A 75 11.80 -1.31 6.50
CA ARG A 75 13.21 -1.72 6.34
C ARG A 75 13.88 -1.98 7.69
N GLU A 76 13.60 -1.17 8.69
CA GLU A 76 14.25 -1.24 10.00
C GLU A 76 13.57 -2.24 10.94
N LEU A 77 12.24 -2.31 10.91
CA LEU A 77 11.47 -3.24 11.75
C LEU A 77 11.29 -4.62 11.10
N GLY A 78 11.55 -4.73 9.80
CA GLY A 78 11.12 -5.86 8.98
C GLY A 78 9.69 -5.68 8.46
N VAL A 79 9.33 -6.49 7.47
CA VAL A 79 7.99 -6.42 6.85
C VAL A 79 6.96 -7.23 7.64
N LEU A 80 7.31 -8.41 8.12
CA LEU A 80 6.45 -9.28 8.91
C LEU A 80 7.13 -9.62 10.23
N ARG A 81 6.37 -9.48 11.31
CA ARG A 81 6.85 -9.68 12.69
C ARG A 81 5.82 -10.44 13.51
N ALA A 82 6.28 -11.40 14.30
CA ALA A 82 5.41 -12.20 15.18
C ALA A 82 5.01 -11.45 16.47
N ASP A 83 5.79 -10.45 16.88
CA ASP A 83 5.62 -9.69 18.12
C ASP A 83 4.82 -8.38 17.95
N VAL A 84 4.27 -8.13 16.75
CA VAL A 84 3.38 -7.00 16.52
C VAL A 84 2.01 -7.31 17.13
N PRO A 85 1.41 -6.39 17.93
CA PRO A 85 0.06 -6.57 18.46
C PRO A 85 -0.96 -6.90 17.36
N GLU A 86 -1.88 -7.80 17.66
CA GLU A 86 -2.90 -8.24 16.70
C GLU A 86 -3.76 -7.07 16.20
N PHE A 87 -4.32 -7.21 15.01
CA PHE A 87 -5.13 -6.15 14.42
C PHE A 87 -6.40 -5.85 15.24
N PRO A 88 -6.75 -4.56 15.45
CA PRO A 88 -6.11 -3.34 14.92
C PRO A 88 -5.10 -2.66 15.87
N LEU A 89 -4.62 -3.34 16.91
CA LEU A 89 -3.94 -2.77 18.08
C LEU A 89 -2.56 -2.17 17.79
N ALA A 90 -1.92 -2.50 16.67
CA ALA A 90 -0.64 -1.86 16.30
C ALA A 90 -0.82 -0.43 15.76
N SER A 91 -2.02 -0.07 15.28
CA SER A 91 -2.26 1.20 14.60
C SER A 91 -2.04 2.43 15.50
N PRO A 92 -2.53 2.45 16.76
CA PRO A 92 -2.27 3.57 17.68
C PRO A 92 -0.78 3.79 17.96
N ALA A 93 0.00 2.71 18.09
CA ALA A 93 1.44 2.80 18.33
C ALA A 93 2.19 3.48 17.17
N MET A 94 1.73 3.26 15.94
CA MET A 94 2.32 3.85 14.73
C MET A 94 1.80 5.25 14.42
N ALA A 95 0.68 5.67 15.02
CA ALA A 95 0.04 6.95 14.72
C ALA A 95 0.94 8.16 15.06
N ALA A 96 1.61 8.13 16.21
CA ALA A 96 2.52 9.21 16.62
C ALA A 96 3.74 9.31 15.67
N LEU A 97 4.33 8.18 15.29
CA LEU A 97 5.45 8.15 14.34
C LEU A 97 5.02 8.67 12.96
N ARG A 98 3.84 8.27 12.49
CA ARG A 98 3.25 8.75 11.24
C ARG A 98 3.07 10.28 11.27
N ALA A 99 2.42 10.81 12.31
CA ALA A 99 2.17 12.23 12.43
C ALA A 99 3.47 13.04 12.44
N ALA A 100 4.46 12.62 13.23
CA ALA A 100 5.76 13.29 13.31
C ALA A 100 6.54 13.25 11.98
N ALA A 101 6.46 12.14 11.25
CA ALA A 101 7.10 12.00 9.94
C ALA A 101 6.43 12.87 8.88
N GLU A 102 5.10 12.84 8.80
CA GLU A 102 4.33 13.60 7.80
C GLU A 102 4.46 15.12 8.03
N ALA A 103 4.53 15.58 9.27
CA ALA A 103 4.80 16.99 9.60
C ALA A 103 6.15 17.50 9.05
N GLN A 104 7.11 16.59 8.80
CA GLN A 104 8.41 16.88 8.19
C GLN A 104 8.46 16.55 6.69
N GLY A 105 7.31 16.24 6.07
CA GLY A 105 7.23 15.80 4.67
C GLY A 105 7.83 14.41 4.42
N ARG A 106 8.02 13.59 5.46
CA ARG A 106 8.65 12.26 5.37
C ARG A 106 7.59 11.15 5.41
N GLY A 107 7.74 10.15 4.55
CA GLY A 107 6.85 8.97 4.51
C GLY A 107 7.33 7.76 5.31
N CYS A 108 8.32 7.92 6.19
CA CYS A 108 8.96 6.80 6.88
C CYS A 108 8.01 6.02 7.81
N GLY A 109 7.01 6.67 8.40
CA GLY A 109 5.99 6.06 9.27
C GLY A 109 4.61 5.91 8.62
N THR A 110 4.43 6.33 7.36
CA THR A 110 3.12 6.33 6.70
C THR A 110 2.80 4.95 6.12
N PRO A 111 1.62 4.36 6.41
CA PRO A 111 1.14 3.15 5.72
C PRO A 111 0.71 3.49 4.29
N ARG A 112 1.65 3.41 3.35
CA ARG A 112 1.47 3.76 1.93
C ARG A 112 0.93 2.56 1.14
N ARG A 113 -0.38 2.32 1.20
CA ARG A 113 -1.02 1.18 0.51
C ARG A 113 -0.97 1.33 -1.01
N ALA A 114 -0.42 0.33 -1.67
CA ALA A 114 -0.35 0.22 -3.12
C ALA A 114 -0.28 -1.26 -3.50
N GLY A 115 -0.91 -1.64 -4.62
CA GLY A 115 -0.72 -2.95 -5.23
C GLY A 115 0.59 -3.02 -6.00
N ARG A 116 0.75 -4.05 -6.83
CA ARG A 116 1.93 -4.23 -7.68
C ARG A 116 1.53 -3.91 -9.12
N LEU A 117 2.09 -2.83 -9.65
CA LEU A 117 1.98 -2.45 -11.06
C LEU A 117 3.17 -3.06 -11.83
N HIS A 118 2.93 -3.50 -13.05
CA HIS A 118 3.95 -3.85 -14.04
C HIS A 118 4.11 -2.72 -15.05
#